data_AF-A0A1B6I5Z6-F1
#
_entry.id   AF-A0A1B6I5Z6-F1
#
_cell.length_a   1.000
_cell.length_b   1.000
_cell.length_c   1.000
_cell.angle_alpha   90.00
_cell.angle_beta   90.00
_cell.angle_gamma   90.00
#
_symmetry.space_group_name_H-M   'P 1'
#
loop_
_entity.id
_entity.type
_entity.pdbx_description
1 polymer ?
#
loop_
_entity_poly.entity_id
_entity_poly.type
_entity_poly.pdbx_seq_one_letter_code
_entity_poly.pdbx_strand_id
1 'polypeptide(L)'
;MATRSLTDVFVLMRNNASQNRHIYSEQQLSDRMALVGDVEGGMELRRSDSSRLPPIWADSLEESHYAMSRLRNKLKELEALYEKHVLRPTLDDSSDEEQQIEILTQEISRMFAATHRLVQQIHQQSGDATSKMEQRLSYNVTASLVASLQDLSTTFRKLQSSYLKKINMREETSRLFFDTEMTVTPQHSLDWEIDNEIDNLDRAFSQSTTGGALAQTQAQLLLLE
;
A
#
# COMPACT_ATOMS: atom_id res chain seq x y z
N MET A 1 14.18 -25.48 -12.12
CA MET A 1 13.88 -25.17 -13.54
C MET A 1 14.90 -24.16 -14.01
N ALA A 2 15.64 -24.45 -15.09
CA ALA A 2 16.59 -23.51 -15.67
C ALA A 2 15.89 -22.65 -16.73
N THR A 3 16.04 -21.32 -16.67
CA THR A 3 15.49 -20.38 -17.65
C THR A 3 16.61 -19.79 -18.49
N ARG A 4 16.40 -19.65 -19.81
CA ARG A 4 17.35 -18.99 -20.73
C ARG A 4 16.71 -17.70 -21.25
N SER A 5 17.41 -16.58 -21.11
CA SER A 5 16.98 -15.30 -21.67
C SER A 5 17.21 -15.29 -23.19
N LEU A 6 16.16 -14.98 -23.95
CA LEU A 6 16.19 -14.81 -25.41
C LEU A 6 16.07 -13.34 -25.82
N THR A 7 16.06 -12.41 -24.86
CA THR A 7 15.85 -10.99 -25.10
C THR A 7 16.87 -10.41 -26.08
N ASP A 8 18.15 -10.76 -25.94
CA ASP A 8 19.21 -10.24 -26.81
C ASP A 8 19.08 -10.73 -28.26
N VAL A 9 18.75 -12.02 -28.42
CA VAL A 9 18.51 -12.64 -29.73
C VAL A 9 17.28 -12.01 -30.40
N PHE A 10 16.22 -11.76 -29.63
CA PHE A 10 15.02 -11.09 -30.10
C PHE A 10 15.30 -9.63 -30.53
N VAL A 11 16.04 -8.86 -29.72
CA VAL A 11 16.38 -7.47 -30.03
C VAL A 11 17.26 -7.39 -31.28
N LEU A 12 18.24 -8.28 -31.42
CA LEU A 12 19.08 -8.37 -32.61
C LEU A 12 18.23 -8.64 -33.87
N MET A 13 17.35 -9.63 -33.81
CA MET A 13 16.47 -9.97 -34.95
C MET A 13 15.48 -8.84 -35.27
N ARG A 14 14.89 -8.19 -34.26
CA ARG A 14 13.98 -7.04 -34.44
C ARG A 14 14.68 -5.87 -35.13
N ASN A 15 15.88 -5.49 -34.65
CA ASN A 15 16.64 -4.37 -35.18
C ASN A 15 17.17 -4.68 -36.60
N ASN A 16 17.56 -5.93 -36.86
CA ASN A 16 18.02 -6.35 -38.19
C ASN A 16 16.85 -6.39 -39.20
N ALA A 17 15.68 -6.86 -38.80
CA ALA A 17 14.48 -6.88 -39.64
C ALA A 17 13.98 -5.46 -39.98
N SER A 18 14.05 -4.51 -39.05
CA SER A 18 13.66 -3.11 -39.32
C SER A 18 14.64 -2.42 -40.27
N GLN A 19 15.95 -2.64 -40.10
CA GLN A 19 16.98 -2.14 -41.02
C GLN A 19 16.83 -2.74 -42.42
N ASN A 20 16.54 -4.03 -42.54
CA ASN A 20 16.41 -4.69 -43.84
C ASN A 20 15.19 -4.16 -44.63
N ARG A 21 14.09 -3.80 -43.94
CA ARG A 21 12.95 -3.10 -44.59
C ARG A 21 13.36 -1.75 -45.19
N HIS A 22 14.23 -0.98 -44.52
CA HIS A 22 14.61 0.35 -44.99
C HIS A 22 15.50 0.26 -46.24
N ILE A 23 16.41 -0.72 -46.30
CA ILE A 23 17.34 -0.91 -47.43
C ILE A 23 16.60 -1.27 -48.73
N TYR A 24 15.58 -2.13 -48.68
CA TYR A 24 14.79 -2.47 -49.87
C TYR A 24 13.77 -1.40 -50.27
N SER A 25 13.34 -0.56 -49.32
CA SER A 25 12.47 0.59 -49.61
C SER A 25 13.25 1.67 -50.37
N GLU A 26 14.46 2.01 -49.92
CA GLU A 26 15.32 3.02 -50.55
C GLU A 26 15.74 2.63 -51.98
N GLN A 27 15.85 1.33 -52.30
CA GLN A 27 16.16 0.89 -53.68
C GLN A 27 14.97 0.99 -54.65
N GLN A 28 13.72 1.00 -54.18
CA GLN A 28 12.54 1.21 -55.03
C GLN A 28 12.11 2.68 -55.15
N LEU A 29 12.54 3.55 -54.22
CA LEU A 29 12.22 4.97 -54.19
C LEU A 29 13.26 5.80 -54.97
N SER A 30 13.41 5.50 -56.26
CA SER A 30 14.16 6.35 -57.20
C SER A 30 13.49 7.73 -57.31
N ASP A 31 14.06 8.74 -56.66
CA ASP A 31 14.02 10.21 -56.90
C ASP A 31 12.68 10.93 -57.22
N ARG A 32 11.53 10.26 -57.27
CA ARG A 32 10.26 10.85 -57.75
C ARG A 32 9.09 10.86 -56.76
N MET A 33 9.21 10.28 -55.58
CA MET A 33 8.08 10.18 -54.62
C MET A 33 8.34 10.83 -53.24
N ALA A 34 9.42 11.60 -53.07
CA ALA A 34 9.73 12.29 -51.82
C ALA A 34 8.80 13.47 -51.45
N LEU A 35 7.66 13.66 -52.14
CA LEU A 35 6.75 14.81 -51.95
C LEU A 35 5.29 14.45 -51.62
N VAL A 36 4.96 13.17 -51.42
CA VAL A 36 3.65 12.79 -50.90
C VAL A 36 3.86 12.29 -49.48
N GLY A 37 3.55 13.16 -48.52
CA GLY A 37 3.61 12.85 -47.09
C GLY A 37 2.85 11.57 -46.79
N ASP A 38 3.52 10.68 -46.08
CA ASP A 38 3.02 9.43 -45.52
C ASP A 38 1.73 9.67 -44.72
N VAL A 39 0.58 9.35 -45.34
CA VAL A 39 -0.74 9.36 -44.67
C VAL A 39 -1.01 8.01 -43.99
N GLU A 40 -0.19 6.99 -44.25
CA GLU A 40 -0.45 5.61 -43.79
C GLU A 40 0.22 5.30 -42.44
N GLY A 41 1.32 5.99 -42.09
CA GLY A 41 1.90 5.97 -40.74
C GLY A 41 1.02 6.58 -39.64
N GLY A 42 -0.07 7.28 -40.00
CA GLY A 42 -0.98 7.93 -39.05
C GLY A 42 -2.10 7.03 -38.49
N MET A 43 -2.40 5.88 -39.12
CA MET A 43 -3.58 5.10 -38.75
C MET A 43 -3.33 4.13 -37.57
N GLU A 44 -2.10 3.65 -37.37
CA GLU A 44 -1.74 2.83 -36.20
C GLU A 44 -1.56 3.65 -34.92
N LEU A 45 -1.26 4.95 -35.03
CA LEU A 45 -1.13 5.82 -33.87
C LEU A 45 -2.51 6.11 -33.22
N ARG A 46 -3.57 6.20 -34.02
CA ARG A 46 -4.91 6.57 -33.56
C ARG A 46 -5.68 5.52 -32.77
N ARG A 47 -5.34 4.23 -32.89
CA ARG A 47 -5.92 3.16 -32.04
C ARG A 47 -5.11 2.94 -30.75
N SER A 48 -3.93 3.53 -30.64
CA SER A 48 -2.99 3.35 -29.52
C SER A 48 -3.11 4.48 -28.49
N ASP A 49 -3.69 5.63 -28.83
CA ASP A 49 -3.69 6.81 -27.97
C ASP A 49 -4.54 6.68 -26.69
N SER A 50 -5.62 5.90 -26.69
CA SER A 50 -6.37 5.62 -25.45
C SER A 50 -5.70 4.60 -24.52
N SER A 51 -4.65 3.90 -24.98
CA SER A 51 -3.88 2.94 -24.19
C SER A 51 -2.56 3.52 -23.67
N ARG A 52 -2.22 4.77 -24.02
CA ARG A 52 -0.93 5.41 -23.69
C ARG A 52 -0.99 6.33 -22.48
N LEU A 53 -2.19 6.77 -22.09
CA LEU A 53 -2.37 7.60 -20.91
C LEU A 53 -2.55 6.68 -19.68
N PRO A 54 -1.82 6.94 -18.58
CA PRO A 54 -2.03 6.19 -17.35
C PRO A 54 -3.49 6.36 -16.89
N PRO A 55 -4.08 5.35 -16.23
CA PRO A 55 -5.42 5.47 -15.68
C PRO A 55 -5.53 6.69 -14.76
N ILE A 56 -6.71 7.31 -14.70
CA ILE A 56 -6.98 8.49 -13.84
C ILE A 56 -6.69 8.26 -12.35
N TRP A 57 -6.70 7.00 -11.91
CA TRP A 57 -6.40 6.61 -10.54
C TRP A 57 -4.92 6.28 -10.30
N ALA A 58 -4.06 6.37 -11.33
CA ALA A 58 -2.63 6.11 -11.21
C ALA A 58 -1.93 7.11 -10.26
N ASP A 59 -2.30 8.39 -10.31
CA ASP A 59 -1.75 9.40 -9.39
C ASP A 59 -2.17 9.09 -7.94
N SER A 60 -3.44 8.73 -7.72
CA SER A 60 -3.96 8.30 -6.41
C SER A 60 -3.25 7.03 -5.89
N LEU A 61 -2.83 6.13 -6.79
CA LEU A 61 -2.04 4.95 -6.46
C LEU A 61 -0.64 5.34 -5.97
N GLU A 62 0.06 6.22 -6.68
CA GLU A 62 1.38 6.70 -6.27
C GLU A 62 1.32 7.42 -4.91
N GLU A 63 0.30 8.26 -4.71
CA GLU A 63 0.05 8.93 -3.45
C GLU A 63 -0.22 7.93 -2.31
N SER A 64 -1.00 6.89 -2.56
CA SER A 64 -1.24 5.81 -1.60
C SER A 64 0.05 5.09 -1.23
N HIS A 65 0.89 4.73 -2.20
CA HIS A 65 2.19 4.10 -1.93
C HIS A 65 3.14 5.01 -1.13
N TYR A 66 3.15 6.30 -1.44
CA TYR A 66 3.92 7.28 -0.69
C TYR A 66 3.43 7.39 0.76
N ALA A 67 2.11 7.50 0.97
CA ALA A 67 1.49 7.54 2.30
C ALA A 67 1.83 6.29 3.13
N MET A 68 1.74 5.09 2.53
CA MET A 68 2.14 3.84 3.18
C MET A 68 3.62 3.78 3.54
N SER A 69 4.49 4.37 2.72
CA SER A 69 5.93 4.42 2.99
C SER A 69 6.24 5.36 4.15
N ARG A 70 5.57 6.52 4.21
CA ARG A 70 5.64 7.45 5.34
C ARG A 70 5.12 6.81 6.64
N LEU A 71 4.00 6.10 6.55
CA LEU A 71 3.42 5.34 7.66
C LEU A 71 4.39 4.28 8.21
N ARG A 72 5.07 3.53 7.33
CA ARG A 72 6.13 2.58 7.74
C ARG A 72 7.27 3.24 8.50
N ASN A 73 7.73 4.40 8.04
CA ASN A 73 8.81 5.14 8.70
C ASN A 73 8.39 5.63 10.09
N LYS A 74 7.18 6.17 10.20
CA LYS A 74 6.60 6.59 11.50
C LYS A 74 6.41 5.43 12.47
N LEU A 75 6.06 4.25 11.96
CA LEU A 75 5.95 3.05 12.78
C LEU A 75 7.30 2.62 13.39
N LYS A 76 8.39 2.74 12.62
CA LYS A 76 9.76 2.49 13.12
C LYS A 76 10.20 3.55 14.13
N GLU A 77 9.83 4.81 13.89
CA GLU A 77 10.08 5.90 14.85
C GLU A 77 9.38 5.64 16.19
N LEU A 78 8.13 5.16 16.14
CA LEU A 78 7.37 4.75 17.32
C LEU A 78 8.05 3.58 18.06
N GLU A 79 8.48 2.56 17.32
CA GLU A 79 9.19 1.40 17.89
C GLU A 79 10.46 1.82 18.64
N ALA A 80 11.27 2.69 18.04
CA ALA A 80 12.48 3.21 18.68
C ALA A 80 12.17 4.02 19.95
N LEU A 81 11.11 4.83 19.94
CA LEU A 81 10.66 5.56 21.13
C LEU A 81 10.17 4.61 22.22
N TYR A 82 9.45 3.54 21.88
CA TYR A 82 9.03 2.52 22.85
C TYR A 82 10.19 1.81 23.50
N GLU A 83 11.20 1.39 22.72
CA GLU A 83 12.39 0.78 23.28
C GLU A 83 13.12 1.74 24.22
N LYS A 84 13.33 2.99 23.79
CA LYS A 84 13.95 4.04 24.61
C LYS A 84 13.21 4.23 25.93
N HIS A 85 11.88 4.29 25.90
CA HIS A 85 11.06 4.52 27.08
C HIS A 85 11.06 3.32 28.05
N VAL A 86 11.02 2.10 27.53
CA VAL A 86 11.05 0.87 28.35
C VAL A 86 12.40 0.69 29.06
N LEU A 87 13.51 0.95 28.37
CA LEU A 87 14.89 0.72 28.86
C LEU A 87 15.38 1.74 29.90
N ARG A 88 14.58 2.74 30.26
CA ARG A 88 15.01 3.84 31.14
C ARG A 88 15.06 3.44 32.63
N PRO A 89 16.15 3.78 33.37
CA PRO A 89 16.31 3.51 34.81
C PRO A 89 15.56 4.42 35.82
N THR A 90 14.63 5.28 35.38
CA THR A 90 13.81 6.27 36.15
C THR A 90 14.46 7.62 36.56
N LEU A 91 13.62 8.67 36.53
CA LEU A 91 13.58 9.87 37.42
C LEU A 91 13.81 11.33 36.91
N ASP A 92 13.40 11.74 35.69
CA ASP A 92 13.07 13.18 35.46
C ASP A 92 12.23 13.46 34.19
N ASP A 93 12.54 12.84 33.04
CA ASP A 93 11.94 13.22 31.73
C ASP A 93 10.65 12.47 31.30
N SER A 94 9.91 11.82 32.20
CA SER A 94 8.81 10.90 31.78
C SER A 94 7.67 11.58 31.01
N SER A 95 7.35 12.83 31.34
CA SER A 95 6.19 13.53 30.78
C SER A 95 6.37 13.91 29.30
N ASP A 96 7.54 14.40 28.90
CA ASP A 96 7.75 14.88 27.52
C ASP A 96 7.76 13.72 26.51
N GLU A 97 8.32 12.56 26.90
CA GLU A 97 8.37 11.40 26.00
C GLU A 97 7.07 10.62 25.96
N GLU A 98 6.31 10.57 27.06
CA GLU A 98 4.93 10.06 27.05
C GLU A 98 4.05 10.93 26.14
N GLN A 99 4.17 12.25 26.20
CA GLN A 99 3.48 13.17 25.29
C GLN A 99 3.92 12.94 23.83
N GLN A 100 5.21 12.78 23.58
CA GLN A 100 5.72 12.51 22.23
C GLN A 100 5.18 11.19 21.68
N ILE A 101 5.10 10.15 22.51
CA ILE A 101 4.50 8.86 22.16
C ILE A 101 3.02 9.02 21.80
N GLU A 102 2.27 9.77 22.60
CA GLU A 102 0.84 10.00 22.38
C GLU A 102 0.60 10.74 21.06
N ILE A 103 1.34 11.84 20.83
CA ILE A 103 1.25 12.63 19.60
C ILE A 103 1.56 11.77 18.38
N LEU A 104 2.63 10.97 18.44
CA LEU A 104 3.04 10.13 17.31
C LEU A 104 2.05 8.97 17.08
N THR A 105 1.45 8.43 18.14
CA THR A 105 0.38 7.42 18.06
C THR A 105 -0.86 7.99 17.37
N GLN A 106 -1.31 9.18 17.77
CA GLN A 106 -2.43 9.86 17.13
C GLN A 106 -2.13 10.26 15.67
N GLU A 107 -0.90 10.70 15.37
CA GLU A 107 -0.47 10.97 13.98
C GLU A 107 -0.59 9.70 13.12
N ILE A 108 -0.15 8.55 13.65
CA ILE A 108 -0.25 7.25 12.97
C ILE A 108 -1.71 6.86 12.74
N SER A 109 -2.60 6.97 13.73
CA SER A 109 -4.05 6.72 13.56
C SER A 109 -4.63 7.57 12.42
N ARG A 110 -4.30 8.87 12.39
CA ARG A 110 -4.76 9.79 11.33
C ARG A 110 -4.21 9.42 9.96
N MET A 111 -2.96 8.97 9.87
CA MET A 111 -2.37 8.51 8.60
C MET A 111 -3.02 7.23 8.08
N PHE A 112 -3.43 6.30 8.95
CA PHE A 112 -4.22 5.13 8.53
C PHE A 112 -5.55 5.56 7.90
N ALA A 113 -6.28 6.48 8.54
CA ALA A 113 -7.54 7.00 8.03
C ALA A 113 -7.35 7.76 6.69
N ALA A 114 -6.30 8.57 6.58
CA ALA A 114 -5.96 9.28 5.34
C ALA A 114 -5.63 8.31 4.20
N THR A 115 -4.79 7.30 4.46
CA THR A 115 -4.42 6.28 3.47
C THR A 115 -5.64 5.47 3.02
N HIS A 116 -6.54 5.13 3.95
CA HIS A 116 -7.80 4.47 3.61
C HIS A 116 -8.66 5.31 2.65
N ARG A 117 -8.76 6.63 2.88
CA ARG A 117 -9.50 7.54 1.97
C ARG A 117 -8.90 7.57 0.57
N LEU A 118 -7.56 7.58 0.45
CA LEU A 118 -6.88 7.51 -0.85
C LEU A 118 -7.19 6.19 -1.59
N VAL A 119 -7.15 5.07 -0.87
CA VAL A 119 -7.52 3.76 -1.43
C VAL A 119 -8.99 3.73 -1.89
N GLN A 120 -9.90 4.33 -1.13
CA GLN A 120 -11.30 4.47 -1.54
C GLN A 120 -11.48 5.39 -2.75
N GLN A 121 -10.65 6.44 -2.88
CA GLN A 121 -10.66 7.33 -4.04
C GLN A 121 -10.29 6.57 -5.32
N ILE A 122 -9.30 5.68 -5.27
CA ILE A 122 -8.95 4.78 -6.38
C ILE A 122 -10.17 3.95 -6.80
N HIS A 123 -10.88 3.38 -5.84
CA HIS A 123 -12.07 2.57 -6.11
C HIS A 123 -13.15 3.40 -6.82
N GLN A 124 -13.45 4.61 -6.31
CA GLN A 124 -14.43 5.53 -6.89
C GLN A 124 -14.05 5.95 -8.31
N GLN A 125 -12.80 6.36 -8.54
CA GLN A 125 -12.29 6.75 -9.85
C GLN A 125 -12.34 5.59 -10.86
N SER A 126 -12.18 4.35 -10.40
CA SER A 126 -12.27 3.18 -11.27
C SER A 126 -13.70 2.73 -11.61
N GLY A 127 -14.71 3.25 -10.92
CA GLY A 127 -16.12 2.97 -11.22
C GLY A 127 -16.55 3.51 -12.58
N ASP A 128 -15.94 4.62 -13.02
CA ASP A 128 -16.20 5.26 -14.31
C ASP A 128 -15.38 4.63 -15.46
N ALA A 129 -14.55 3.62 -15.16
CA ALA A 129 -13.72 2.96 -16.16
C ALA A 129 -14.59 2.19 -17.18
N THR A 130 -14.45 2.55 -18.45
CA THR A 130 -15.21 1.96 -19.56
C THR A 130 -14.76 0.53 -19.89
N SER A 131 -13.54 0.15 -19.49
CA SER A 131 -12.94 -1.15 -19.82
C SER A 131 -13.01 -2.15 -18.67
N LYS A 132 -13.54 -3.36 -18.94
CA LYS A 132 -13.53 -4.49 -17.98
C LYS A 132 -12.12 -4.85 -17.50
N MET A 133 -11.10 -4.64 -18.34
CA MET A 133 -9.72 -4.91 -17.96
C MET A 133 -9.22 -3.90 -16.92
N GLU A 134 -9.58 -2.62 -17.09
CA GLU A 134 -9.22 -1.56 -16.16
C GLU A 134 -9.91 -1.73 -14.81
N GLN A 135 -11.18 -2.14 -14.79
CA GLN A 135 -11.90 -2.51 -13.56
C GLN A 135 -11.25 -3.67 -12.81
N ARG A 136 -10.77 -4.69 -13.54
CA ARG A 136 -10.02 -5.79 -12.92
C ARG A 136 -8.67 -5.32 -12.37
N LEU A 137 -7.98 -4.46 -13.11
CA LEU A 137 -6.69 -3.93 -12.68
C LEU A 137 -6.85 -3.08 -11.41
N SER A 138 -7.80 -2.15 -11.39
CA SER A 138 -8.07 -1.30 -10.22
C SER A 138 -8.49 -2.12 -9.00
N TYR A 139 -9.29 -3.17 -9.18
CA TYR A 139 -9.66 -4.08 -8.10
C TYR A 139 -8.43 -4.78 -7.50
N ASN A 140 -7.56 -5.36 -8.34
CA ASN A 140 -6.35 -6.04 -7.86
C ASN A 140 -5.40 -5.07 -7.15
N VAL A 141 -5.22 -3.87 -7.69
CA VAL A 141 -4.42 -2.81 -7.08
C VAL A 141 -5.00 -2.42 -5.72
N THR A 142 -6.29 -2.11 -5.66
CA THR A 142 -6.99 -1.76 -4.41
C THR A 142 -6.85 -2.88 -3.38
N ALA A 143 -7.08 -4.12 -3.77
CA ALA A 143 -6.94 -5.29 -2.89
C ALA A 143 -5.51 -5.43 -2.35
N SER A 144 -4.49 -5.22 -3.20
CA SER A 144 -3.09 -5.27 -2.79
C SER A 144 -2.69 -4.15 -1.81
N LEU A 145 -3.25 -2.94 -2.00
CA LEU A 145 -3.06 -1.80 -1.11
C LEU A 145 -3.74 -2.05 0.24
N VAL A 146 -4.99 -2.53 0.24
CA VAL A 146 -5.72 -2.87 1.46
C VAL A 146 -4.98 -3.95 2.24
N ALA A 147 -4.55 -5.02 1.60
CA ALA A 147 -3.79 -6.09 2.25
C ALA A 147 -2.48 -5.56 2.87
N SER A 148 -1.76 -4.71 2.15
CA SER A 148 -0.55 -4.07 2.66
C SER A 148 -0.83 -3.11 3.83
N LEU A 149 -1.98 -2.43 3.85
CA LEU A 149 -2.37 -1.49 4.90
C LEU A 149 -2.84 -2.24 6.16
N GLN A 150 -3.53 -3.36 5.97
CA GLN A 150 -3.91 -4.28 7.03
C GLN A 150 -2.67 -4.87 7.71
N ASP A 151 -1.66 -5.31 6.96
CA ASP A 151 -0.39 -5.79 7.53
C ASP A 151 0.26 -4.72 8.44
N LEU A 152 0.29 -3.46 8.00
CA LEU A 152 0.77 -2.34 8.82
C LEU A 152 -0.09 -2.11 10.07
N SER A 153 -1.42 -2.20 9.96
CA SER A 153 -2.34 -2.09 11.10
C SER A 153 -2.09 -3.19 12.14
N THR A 154 -1.93 -4.44 11.69
CA THR A 154 -1.61 -5.56 12.60
C THR A 154 -0.26 -5.39 13.26
N THR A 155 0.74 -4.88 12.54
CA THR A 155 2.07 -4.60 13.08
C THR A 155 2.01 -3.51 14.14
N PHE A 156 1.28 -2.42 13.88
CA PHE A 156 1.05 -1.35 14.86
C PHE A 156 0.38 -1.87 16.13
N ARG A 157 -0.69 -2.65 16.01
CA ARG A 157 -1.39 -3.25 17.17
C ARG A 157 -0.49 -4.16 18.00
N LYS A 158 0.34 -4.97 17.33
CA LYS A 158 1.34 -5.84 17.99
C LYS A 158 2.38 -5.01 18.73
N LEU A 159 2.87 -3.94 18.11
CA LEU A 159 3.85 -3.03 18.70
C LEU A 159 3.29 -2.35 19.96
N GLN A 160 2.07 -1.79 19.88
CA GLN A 160 1.33 -1.25 21.02
C GLN A 160 1.16 -2.27 22.14
N SER A 161 0.58 -3.43 21.82
CA SER A 161 0.34 -4.50 22.78
C SER A 161 1.62 -4.98 23.47
N SER A 162 2.73 -5.04 22.74
CA SER A 162 4.04 -5.43 23.29
C SER A 162 4.59 -4.36 24.22
N TYR A 163 4.55 -3.09 23.81
CA TYR A 163 4.97 -1.95 24.61
C TYR A 163 4.24 -1.92 25.96
N LEU A 164 2.94 -2.14 25.94
CA LEU A 164 2.10 -1.94 27.13
C LEU A 164 2.18 -3.11 28.10
N LYS A 165 2.39 -4.33 27.58
CA LYS A 165 2.82 -5.46 28.41
C LYS A 165 4.15 -5.18 29.11
N LYS A 166 5.14 -4.62 28.41
CA LYS A 166 6.45 -4.30 29.00
C LYS A 166 6.34 -3.23 30.09
N ILE A 167 5.54 -2.19 29.87
CA ILE A 167 5.29 -1.15 30.89
C ILE A 167 4.55 -1.72 32.10
N ASN A 168 3.49 -2.51 31.90
CA ASN A 168 2.73 -3.12 33.00
C ASN A 168 3.59 -4.09 33.83
N MET A 169 4.39 -4.93 33.18
CA MET A 169 5.35 -5.80 33.89
C MET A 169 6.36 -5.01 34.73
N ARG A 170 6.82 -3.86 34.22
CA ARG A 170 7.74 -2.97 34.96
C ARG A 170 7.04 -2.34 36.17
N GLU A 171 5.79 -1.93 36.02
CA GLU A 171 4.99 -1.37 37.12
C GLU A 171 4.67 -2.43 38.18
N GLU A 172 4.23 -3.62 37.78
CA GLU A 172 3.96 -4.74 38.69
C GLU A 172 5.22 -5.14 39.47
N THR A 173 6.36 -5.25 38.79
CA THR A 173 7.65 -5.47 39.44
C THR A 173 7.97 -4.32 40.38
N SER A 174 7.84 -3.05 39.96
CA SER A 174 8.08 -1.91 40.87
C SER A 174 7.20 -1.96 42.12
N ARG A 175 5.90 -2.28 41.98
CA ARG A 175 4.97 -2.42 43.11
C ARG A 175 5.40 -3.54 44.06
N LEU A 176 5.79 -4.70 43.55
CA LEU A 176 6.26 -5.82 44.37
C LEU A 176 7.52 -5.50 45.19
N PHE A 177 8.41 -4.65 44.67
CA PHE A 177 9.69 -4.33 45.31
C PHE A 177 9.64 -3.06 46.19
N PHE A 178 8.73 -2.11 45.91
CA PHE A 178 8.64 -0.84 46.64
C PHE A 178 7.40 -0.71 47.54
N ASP A 179 6.34 -1.51 47.35
CA ASP A 179 5.04 -1.33 48.01
C ASP A 179 4.81 -2.32 49.18
N THR A 180 5.88 -2.71 49.89
CA THR A 180 5.76 -3.53 51.12
C THR A 180 5.12 -2.77 52.28
N GLU A 181 4.95 -1.44 52.21
CA GLU A 181 4.16 -0.69 53.19
C GLU A 181 3.49 0.55 52.58
N MET A 182 2.34 0.42 51.89
CA MET A 182 1.30 1.46 51.93
C MET A 182 -0.06 0.94 51.44
N THR A 183 -1.06 1.00 52.30
CA THR A 183 -2.47 0.79 51.92
C THR A 183 -3.00 2.01 51.16
N VAL A 184 -3.10 2.00 49.83
CA VAL A 184 -3.91 3.01 49.11
C VAL A 184 -4.64 2.40 47.91
N THR A 185 -5.91 2.78 47.84
CA THR A 185 -6.97 2.46 46.87
C THR A 185 -6.56 2.31 45.39
N PRO A 186 -7.23 1.42 44.63
CA PRO A 186 -6.94 1.24 43.21
C PRO A 186 -7.50 2.41 42.41
N GLN A 187 -6.66 3.40 42.12
CA GLN A 187 -7.04 4.52 41.27
C GLN A 187 -6.46 4.30 39.88
N HIS A 188 -7.37 4.00 38.94
CA HIS A 188 -7.22 4.12 37.50
C HIS A 188 -6.03 3.35 36.89
N SER A 189 -6.25 2.08 36.59
CA SER A 189 -5.48 1.37 35.56
C SER A 189 -5.46 2.26 34.31
N LEU A 190 -4.29 2.73 33.90
CA LEU A 190 -4.06 3.41 32.63
C LEU A 190 -4.28 2.39 31.51
N ASP A 191 -5.54 2.05 31.27
CA ASP A 191 -5.99 1.40 30.06
C ASP A 191 -5.96 2.50 28.99
N TRP A 192 -4.82 2.61 28.32
CA TRP A 192 -4.75 3.19 26.99
C TRP A 192 -5.76 2.38 26.17
N GLU A 193 -6.96 2.92 25.94
CA GLU A 193 -7.88 2.27 25.04
C GLU A 193 -7.17 2.16 23.69
N ILE A 194 -6.97 0.92 23.21
CA ILE A 194 -6.61 0.67 21.82
C ILE A 194 -7.62 1.44 21.00
N ASP A 195 -7.13 2.44 20.27
CA ASP A 195 -7.93 3.41 19.54
C ASP A 195 -9.02 2.69 18.71
N ASN A 196 -10.27 2.76 19.17
CA ASN A 196 -11.44 2.08 18.58
C ASN A 196 -11.60 2.43 17.09
N GLU A 197 -11.03 3.56 16.65
CA GLU A 197 -10.99 3.97 15.24
C GLU A 197 -10.26 2.96 14.35
N ILE A 198 -9.18 2.33 14.82
CA ILE A 198 -8.40 1.37 14.02
C ILE A 198 -9.12 0.02 13.94
N ASP A 199 -9.88 -0.36 14.98
CA ASP A 199 -10.76 -1.54 14.97
C ASP A 199 -11.93 -1.38 14.00
N ASN A 200 -12.53 -0.20 13.98
CA ASN A 200 -13.56 0.11 13.00
C ASN A 200 -12.98 0.14 11.57
N LEU A 201 -11.75 0.64 11.40
CA LEU A 201 -11.08 0.68 10.10
C LEU A 201 -10.75 -0.72 9.56
N ASP A 202 -10.27 -1.66 10.40
CA ASP A 202 -10.00 -3.05 10.00
C ASP A 202 -11.27 -3.82 9.63
N ARG A 203 -12.36 -3.54 10.34
CA ARG A 203 -13.69 -4.06 10.01
C ARG A 203 -14.25 -3.45 8.73
N ALA A 204 -13.94 -2.18 8.44
CA ALA A 204 -14.28 -1.52 7.17
C ALA A 204 -13.44 -2.11 6.01
N PHE A 205 -12.14 -2.37 6.22
CA PHE A 205 -11.28 -3.04 5.24
C PHE A 205 -11.80 -4.44 4.88
N SER A 206 -12.16 -5.23 5.89
CA SER A 206 -12.72 -6.58 5.69
C SER A 206 -14.03 -6.56 4.90
N GLN A 207 -14.89 -5.56 5.11
CA GLN A 207 -16.15 -5.42 4.36
C GLN A 207 -15.93 -5.01 2.89
N SER A 208 -14.92 -4.16 2.63
CA SER A 208 -14.60 -3.70 1.27
C SER A 208 -14.01 -4.80 0.38
N THR A 209 -13.28 -5.76 0.97
CA THR A 209 -12.75 -6.92 0.25
C THR A 209 -13.81 -8.02 0.07
N THR A 210 -14.76 -8.13 1.01
CA THR A 210 -15.93 -9.01 0.90
C THR A 210 -17.09 -8.35 0.15
N GLY A 211 -16.83 -7.80 -1.04
CA GLY A 211 -17.85 -7.64 -2.08
C GLY A 211 -18.34 -9.02 -2.51
N GLY A 212 -19.18 -9.64 -1.68
CA GLY A 212 -19.63 -11.03 -1.69
C GLY A 212 -20.48 -11.48 -2.88
N ALA A 213 -20.08 -11.17 -4.11
CA ALA A 213 -20.74 -11.67 -5.32
C ALA A 213 -19.87 -12.60 -6.18
N LEU A 214 -18.54 -12.62 -6.00
CA LEU A 214 -17.62 -13.39 -6.86
C LEU A 214 -17.16 -14.73 -6.29
N ALA A 215 -17.17 -14.92 -4.96
CA ALA A 215 -16.86 -16.22 -4.37
C ALA A 215 -17.97 -17.27 -4.63
N GLN A 216 -19.24 -16.84 -4.71
CA GLN A 216 -20.35 -17.74 -5.05
C GLN A 216 -20.43 -18.06 -6.55
N THR A 217 -20.04 -17.13 -7.43
CA THR A 217 -20.10 -17.38 -8.89
C THR A 217 -18.96 -18.25 -9.39
N GLN A 218 -17.80 -18.31 -8.72
CA GLN A 218 -16.75 -19.29 -9.04
C GLN A 218 -17.07 -20.70 -8.52
N ALA A 219 -17.75 -20.84 -7.37
CA ALA A 219 -18.14 -22.16 -6.84
C ALA A 219 -19.27 -22.82 -7.65
N GLN A 220 -20.13 -22.05 -8.32
CA GLN A 220 -21.20 -22.58 -9.18
C GLN A 220 -20.71 -23.01 -10.57
N LEU A 221 -19.56 -22.51 -11.04
CA LEU A 221 -18.98 -22.87 -12.35
C LEU A 221 -18.16 -24.17 -12.32
N LEU A 222 -17.75 -24.64 -11.14
CA LEU A 222 -17.02 -25.90 -10.95
C LEU A 222 -17.93 -27.12 -10.70
N LEU A 223 -19.25 -26.92 -10.72
CA LEU A 223 -20.26 -27.97 -10.50
C LEU A 223 -21.02 -28.35 -11.78
N LEU A 224 -20.57 -27.88 -12.95
CA LEU A 224 -21.20 -28.13 -14.24
C LEU A 224 -20.24 -28.65 -15.33
N GLU A 225 -19.13 -29.27 -14.92
CA GLU A 225 -18.32 -30.13 -15.80
C GLU A 225 -18.26 -31.56 -15.22
#